data_AF-A0A8I2C4S7-F1
#
_entry.id   AF-A0A8I2C4S7-F1
#
_cell.length_a   1.000
_cell.length_b   1.000
_cell.length_c   1.000
_cell.angle_alpha   90.00
_cell.angle_beta   90.00
_cell.angle_gamma   90.00
#
_symmetry.space_group_name_H-M   'P 1'
#
loop_
_entity.id
_entity.type
_entity.pdbx_description
1 polymer ?
#
loop_
_entity_poly.entity_id
_entity_poly.type
_entity_poly.pdbx_seq_one_letter_code
_entity_poly.pdbx_strand_id
1 'polypeptide(L)'
;MVMQTGPSAAHCICDDVGPYCYENHSNKPDEENVMTKMKDNTADQTLCPVARAETVVGDRWTVLVMRELFARNHRFEEIQAQSGGTPQMITARLKKLEADGLVTRQVYNKRPLRHEYHLTEKGEAFFPVLMALRAWGETWCKSPREGRAMSYTHLVCGKPAGLGPVCESCGEPVHRADMVGERTPKYQRERDERWEAFKATR
;
A
#
# COMPACT_ATOMS: atom_id res chain seq x y z
N MET A 1 -62.25 43.97 -6.89
CA MET A 1 -60.85 44.30 -6.56
C MET A 1 -60.25 43.04 -5.95
N VAL A 2 -59.27 42.48 -6.63
CA VAL A 2 -58.75 41.13 -6.42
C VAL A 2 -57.59 41.17 -5.43
N MET A 3 -57.43 40.06 -4.69
CA MET A 3 -56.24 39.59 -3.95
C MET A 3 -55.97 40.28 -2.59
N GLN A 4 -55.67 39.56 -1.51
CA GLN A 4 -54.70 38.46 -1.41
C GLN A 4 -54.96 37.53 -0.21
N THR A 5 -54.73 36.24 -0.46
CA THR A 5 -54.52 35.13 0.49
C THR A 5 -53.10 35.17 1.10
N GLY A 6 -52.96 34.64 2.32
CA GLY A 6 -51.75 34.67 3.18
C GLY A 6 -50.49 33.94 2.67
N PRO A 7 -49.43 33.82 3.50
CA PRO A 7 -49.29 32.67 4.41
C PRO A 7 -48.70 33.02 5.81
N SER A 8 -49.17 32.39 6.88
CA SER A 8 -48.55 31.25 7.62
C SER A 8 -47.15 31.51 8.19
N ALA A 9 -47.11 31.61 9.52
CA ALA A 9 -45.93 31.71 10.36
C ALA A 9 -45.07 30.44 10.31
N ALA A 10 -43.74 30.62 10.32
CA ALA A 10 -42.79 29.60 10.72
C ALA A 10 -41.86 30.20 11.78
N HIS A 11 -41.76 29.48 12.89
CA HIS A 11 -41.04 29.79 14.12
C HIS A 11 -39.59 30.18 13.89
N CYS A 12 -39.16 31.25 14.56
CA CYS A 12 -37.77 31.43 14.97
C CYS A 12 -37.53 30.56 16.22
N ILE A 13 -36.53 29.68 16.17
CA ILE A 13 -35.84 29.19 17.37
C ILE A 13 -34.40 29.63 17.20
N CYS A 14 -34.09 30.73 17.86
CA CYS A 14 -32.75 31.17 18.19
C CYS A 14 -32.37 30.48 19.50
N ASP A 15 -31.41 29.56 19.45
CA ASP A 15 -30.63 29.17 20.61
C ASP A 15 -29.19 29.62 20.40
N ASP A 16 -28.69 30.27 21.44
CA ASP A 16 -27.51 31.11 21.53
C ASP A 16 -26.15 30.39 21.27
N VAL A 17 -25.14 31.26 21.07
CA VAL A 17 -23.69 31.10 21.34
C VAL A 17 -22.78 30.65 20.19
N GLY A 18 -22.12 31.61 19.53
CA GLY A 18 -20.86 31.38 18.78
C GLY A 18 -20.43 32.52 17.82
N PRO A 19 -19.23 33.11 17.93
CA PRO A 19 -18.87 34.36 17.24
C PRO A 19 -18.14 34.09 15.92
N TYR A 20 -18.81 33.56 14.89
CA TYR A 20 -18.21 33.48 13.55
C TYR A 20 -19.26 33.68 12.46
N CYS A 21 -19.64 34.95 12.25
CA CYS A 21 -20.22 35.39 10.99
C CYS A 21 -19.11 35.36 9.93
N TYR A 22 -19.11 34.37 9.03
CA TYR A 22 -18.29 34.44 7.83
C TYR A 22 -18.97 35.34 6.80
N GLU A 23 -18.43 36.54 6.60
CA GLU A 23 -18.75 37.38 5.46
C GLU A 23 -18.24 36.72 4.17
N ASN A 24 -19.14 36.48 3.22
CA ASN A 24 -18.82 36.02 1.88
C ASN A 24 -18.11 37.15 1.10
N HIS A 25 -16.78 37.15 1.10
CA HIS A 25 -16.01 37.82 0.06
C HIS A 25 -15.57 36.82 -1.00
N SER A 26 -16.40 36.74 -2.05
CA SER A 26 -16.06 36.17 -3.34
C SER A 26 -14.80 36.83 -3.90
N ASN A 27 -13.68 36.13 -3.86
CA ASN A 27 -12.57 36.37 -4.77
C ASN A 27 -11.87 35.03 -5.04
N LYS A 28 -12.38 34.29 -6.04
CA LYS A 28 -11.72 33.10 -6.57
C LYS A 28 -10.52 33.56 -7.41
N PRO A 29 -9.28 33.17 -7.10
CA PRO A 29 -8.23 33.18 -8.10
C PRO A 29 -8.42 31.98 -9.04
N ASP A 30 -8.11 32.17 -10.32
CA ASP A 30 -8.33 31.24 -11.42
C ASP A 30 -7.85 29.81 -11.10
N GLU A 31 -8.80 28.87 -11.03
CA GLU A 31 -8.60 27.46 -10.61
C GLU A 31 -7.74 26.64 -11.59
N GLU A 32 -7.36 27.17 -12.74
CA GLU A 32 -6.72 26.41 -13.82
C GLU A 32 -5.17 26.35 -13.71
N ASN A 33 -4.55 27.09 -12.79
CA ASN A 33 -3.07 27.21 -12.75
C ASN A 33 -2.41 26.85 -11.40
N VAL A 34 -3.16 26.36 -10.42
CA VAL A 34 -2.62 25.97 -9.09
C VAL A 34 -2.06 24.53 -9.10
N MET A 35 -2.53 23.66 -10.00
CA MET A 35 -2.18 22.23 -9.99
C MET A 35 -0.90 21.87 -10.77
N THR A 36 -0.39 22.76 -11.63
CA THR A 36 0.70 22.45 -12.58
C THR A 36 2.10 22.77 -12.03
N LYS A 37 2.23 23.26 -10.80
CA LYS A 37 3.54 23.50 -10.14
C LYS A 37 3.59 22.99 -8.70
N MET A 38 3.57 21.67 -8.53
CA MET A 38 4.08 20.97 -7.34
C MET A 38 5.00 19.83 -7.77
N LYS A 39 5.91 20.12 -8.71
CA LYS A 39 7.10 19.30 -8.97
C LYS A 39 8.31 19.85 -8.21
N ASP A 40 8.09 20.36 -7.00
CA ASP A 40 9.18 20.69 -6.10
C ASP A 40 9.41 19.53 -5.15
N ASN A 41 10.66 19.12 -5.12
CA ASN A 41 11.24 17.98 -4.44
C ASN A 41 11.25 18.18 -2.91
N THR A 42 10.08 18.42 -2.31
CA THR A 42 9.90 18.72 -0.88
C THR A 42 10.31 17.56 0.03
N ALA A 43 10.36 16.34 -0.51
CA ALA A 43 10.84 15.15 0.17
C ALA A 43 12.33 15.24 0.57
N ASP A 44 13.17 15.82 -0.29
CA ASP A 44 14.60 16.00 0.00
C ASP A 44 14.83 17.15 0.99
N GLN A 45 13.86 18.04 1.17
CA GLN A 45 13.96 19.24 2.01
C GLN A 45 13.32 19.07 3.41
N THR A 46 12.53 18.03 3.64
CA THR A 46 11.95 17.76 4.97
C THR A 46 12.89 16.94 5.84
N LEU A 47 12.95 17.22 7.14
CA LEU A 47 13.65 16.38 8.13
C LEU A 47 12.82 15.16 8.54
N CYS A 48 11.53 15.09 8.16
CA CYS A 48 10.64 14.02 8.57
C CYS A 48 10.98 12.71 7.82
N PRO A 49 11.43 11.65 8.52
CA PRO A 49 11.80 10.39 7.88
C PRO A 49 10.59 9.65 7.31
N VAL A 50 9.40 9.85 7.86
CA VAL A 50 8.15 9.25 7.35
C VAL A 50 7.79 9.86 6.00
N ALA A 51 7.88 11.17 5.84
CA ALA A 51 7.63 11.85 4.57
C ALA A 51 8.65 11.43 3.50
N ARG A 52 9.92 11.28 3.87
CA ARG A 52 10.96 10.73 2.97
C ARG A 52 10.70 9.28 2.57
N ALA A 53 10.21 8.46 3.48
CA ALA A 53 9.86 7.07 3.17
C ALA A 53 8.63 7.02 2.24
N GLU A 54 7.63 7.88 2.47
CA GLU A 54 6.42 7.96 1.65
C GLU A 54 6.74 8.20 0.17
N THR A 55 7.74 9.03 -0.17
CA THR A 55 8.09 9.23 -1.59
C THR A 55 8.67 8.00 -2.28
N VAL A 56 9.18 7.04 -1.49
CA VAL A 56 9.67 5.75 -1.97
C VAL A 56 8.53 4.73 -2.03
N VAL A 57 7.73 4.62 -0.95
CA VAL A 57 6.81 3.49 -0.72
C VAL A 57 5.30 3.83 -0.68
N GLY A 58 4.94 5.10 -0.80
CA GLY A 58 3.58 5.63 -0.65
C GLY A 58 2.64 5.31 -1.82
N ASP A 59 3.14 4.74 -2.92
CA ASP A 59 2.26 4.26 -3.98
C ASP A 59 1.71 2.86 -3.69
N ARG A 60 0.45 2.64 -4.08
CA ARG A 60 -0.27 1.36 -3.91
C ARG A 60 0.51 0.14 -4.41
N TRP A 61 1.27 0.29 -5.50
CA TRP A 61 1.91 -0.84 -6.16
C TRP A 61 3.24 -1.22 -5.53
N THR A 62 3.96 -0.28 -4.89
CA THR A 62 5.21 -0.58 -4.17
C THR A 62 4.99 -1.70 -3.18
N VAL A 63 4.03 -1.54 -2.28
CA VAL A 63 3.81 -2.53 -1.22
C VAL A 63 3.40 -3.88 -1.79
N LEU A 64 2.57 -3.91 -2.84
CA LEU A 64 2.16 -5.16 -3.49
C LEU A 64 3.31 -5.83 -4.24
N VAL A 65 4.17 -5.08 -4.93
CA VAL A 65 5.37 -5.62 -5.59
C VAL A 65 6.35 -6.16 -4.54
N MET A 66 6.61 -5.40 -3.47
CA MET A 66 7.47 -5.83 -2.37
C MET A 66 6.93 -7.12 -1.72
N ARG A 67 5.61 -7.19 -1.48
CA ARG A 67 4.94 -8.42 -0.98
C ARG A 67 5.25 -9.63 -1.87
N GLU A 68 5.17 -9.47 -3.19
CA GLU A 68 5.46 -10.56 -4.13
C GLU A 68 6.93 -10.97 -4.12
N LEU A 69 7.85 -10.01 -4.04
CA LEU A 69 9.29 -10.31 -3.93
C LEU A 69 9.60 -11.09 -2.63
N PHE A 70 9.02 -10.69 -1.49
CA PHE A 70 9.14 -11.46 -0.24
C PHE A 70 8.50 -12.85 -0.33
N ALA A 71 7.47 -13.00 -1.16
CA ALA A 71 6.80 -14.25 -1.48
C ALA A 71 7.56 -15.11 -2.52
N ARG A 72 8.79 -14.70 -2.88
CA ARG A 72 9.70 -15.37 -3.82
C ARG A 72 9.20 -15.39 -5.28
N ASN A 73 8.38 -14.43 -5.66
CA ASN A 73 8.05 -14.19 -7.06
C ASN A 73 9.07 -13.22 -7.65
N HIS A 74 10.03 -13.74 -8.39
CA HIS A 74 11.14 -12.96 -8.93
C HIS A 74 10.92 -12.55 -10.38
N ARG A 75 10.01 -13.21 -11.10
CA ARG A 75 9.75 -12.92 -12.51
C ARG A 75 8.65 -11.88 -12.65
N PHE A 76 8.77 -11.06 -13.70
CA PHE A 76 7.81 -9.99 -13.99
C PHE A 76 6.36 -10.51 -14.05
N GLU A 77 6.14 -11.63 -14.73
CA GLU A 77 4.79 -12.20 -14.92
C GLU A 77 4.18 -12.69 -13.61
N GLU A 78 4.98 -13.29 -12.72
CA GLU A 78 4.54 -13.74 -11.40
C GLU A 78 4.14 -12.54 -10.52
N ILE A 79 4.99 -11.51 -10.50
CA ILE A 79 4.72 -10.26 -9.79
C ILE A 79 3.46 -9.60 -10.34
N GLN A 80 3.32 -9.52 -11.66
CA GLN A 80 2.16 -8.91 -12.30
C GLN A 80 0.87 -9.66 -11.97
N ALA A 81 0.86 -10.98 -12.18
CA ALA A 81 -0.32 -11.82 -11.96
C ALA A 81 -0.85 -11.70 -10.52
N GLN A 82 0.05 -11.63 -9.54
CA GLN A 82 -0.32 -11.65 -8.13
C GLN A 82 -0.55 -10.26 -7.52
N SER A 83 0.07 -9.22 -8.08
CA SER A 83 -0.18 -7.83 -7.67
C SER A 83 -1.46 -7.26 -8.28
N GLY A 84 -1.90 -7.77 -9.45
CA GLY A 84 -3.08 -7.29 -10.18
C GLY A 84 -2.87 -5.96 -10.90
N GLY A 85 -1.62 -5.48 -11.00
CA GLY A 85 -1.29 -4.25 -11.73
C GLY A 85 -1.20 -4.47 -13.24
N THR A 86 -1.41 -3.40 -14.01
CA THR A 86 -1.16 -3.44 -15.46
C THR A 86 0.34 -3.56 -15.76
N PRO A 87 0.74 -4.08 -16.94
CA PRO A 87 2.16 -4.22 -17.28
C PRO A 87 2.93 -2.90 -17.14
N GLN A 88 2.31 -1.79 -17.56
CA GLN A 88 2.90 -0.45 -17.51
C GLN A 88 3.16 -0.02 -16.06
N MET A 89 2.19 -0.23 -15.17
CA MET A 89 2.31 0.16 -13.76
C MET A 89 3.39 -0.65 -13.03
N ILE A 90 3.41 -1.97 -13.24
CA ILE A 90 4.42 -2.84 -12.62
C ILE A 90 5.82 -2.54 -13.16
N THR A 91 5.94 -2.27 -14.46
CA THR A 91 7.22 -1.87 -15.07
C THR A 91 7.72 -0.55 -14.49
N ALA A 92 6.86 0.47 -14.43
CA ALA A 92 7.22 1.76 -13.85
C ALA A 92 7.66 1.62 -12.39
N ARG A 93 6.96 0.78 -11.62
CA ARG A 93 7.28 0.58 -10.21
C ARG A 93 8.58 -0.18 -9.99
N LEU A 94 8.83 -1.27 -10.72
CA LEU A 94 10.08 -2.01 -10.62
C LEU A 94 11.28 -1.12 -10.99
N LYS A 95 11.18 -0.31 -12.04
CA LYS A 95 12.22 0.67 -12.40
C LYS A 95 12.49 1.67 -11.28
N LYS A 96 11.45 2.20 -10.64
CA LYS A 96 11.62 3.14 -9.53
C LYS A 96 12.21 2.44 -8.29
N LEU A 97 11.80 1.21 -7.97
CA LEU A 97 12.39 0.44 -6.86
C LEU A 97 13.87 0.10 -7.10
N GLU A 98 14.24 -0.14 -8.37
CA GLU A 98 15.64 -0.31 -8.78
C GLU A 98 16.42 0.99 -8.61
N ALA A 99 15.87 2.12 -9.05
CA ALA A 99 16.49 3.44 -8.88
C ALA A 99 16.63 3.85 -7.39
N ASP A 100 15.64 3.54 -6.56
CA ASP A 100 15.64 3.78 -5.12
C ASP A 100 16.55 2.79 -4.36
N GLY A 101 17.10 1.78 -5.03
CA GLY A 101 18.01 0.79 -4.46
C GLY A 101 17.34 -0.27 -3.59
N LEU A 102 16.03 -0.50 -3.70
CA LEU A 102 15.31 -1.56 -2.98
C LEU A 102 15.37 -2.91 -3.73
N VAL A 103 15.55 -2.86 -5.05
CA VAL A 103 15.52 -4.04 -5.92
C VAL A 103 16.72 -4.01 -6.86
N THR A 104 17.29 -5.16 -7.16
CA THR A 104 18.22 -5.35 -8.27
C THR A 104 17.59 -6.19 -9.35
N ARG A 105 17.95 -5.90 -10.60
CA ARG A 105 17.54 -6.67 -11.76
C ARG A 105 18.68 -7.56 -12.22
N GLN A 106 18.44 -8.86 -12.32
CA GLN A 106 19.44 -9.87 -12.68
C GLN A 106 19.03 -10.57 -13.97
N VAL A 107 19.99 -10.89 -14.84
CA VAL A 107 19.73 -11.66 -16.06
C VAL A 107 19.70 -13.14 -15.71
N TYR A 108 18.58 -13.82 -15.95
CA TYR A 108 18.47 -15.27 -15.75
C TYR A 108 18.47 -16.06 -17.06
N ASN A 109 18.18 -15.40 -18.20
CA ASN A 109 18.32 -15.98 -19.52
C ASN A 109 18.89 -14.92 -20.48
N LYS A 110 19.90 -15.29 -21.27
CA LYS A 110 20.50 -14.39 -22.27
C LYS A 110 19.84 -14.51 -23.66
N ARG A 111 19.14 -15.61 -23.94
CA ARG A 111 18.51 -15.90 -25.25
C ARG A 111 17.20 -16.70 -25.06
N PRO A 112 16.02 -16.05 -25.14
CA PRO A 112 15.81 -14.60 -25.18
C PRO A 112 16.30 -13.92 -23.89
N LEU A 113 16.62 -12.63 -23.97
CA LEU A 113 17.02 -11.85 -22.79
C LEU A 113 15.84 -11.77 -21.81
N ARG A 114 16.01 -12.33 -20.62
CA ARG A 114 15.02 -12.28 -19.56
C ARG A 114 15.65 -11.93 -18.22
N HIS A 115 14.88 -11.21 -17.43
CA HIS A 115 15.31 -10.68 -16.14
C HIS A 115 14.40 -11.13 -15.01
N GLU A 116 15.02 -11.22 -13.83
CA GLU A 116 14.34 -11.41 -12.56
C GLU A 116 14.74 -10.29 -11.59
N TYR A 117 13.93 -10.12 -10.57
CA TYR A 117 14.03 -9.04 -9.60
C TYR A 117 14.28 -9.61 -8.22
N HIS A 118 15.26 -9.04 -7.52
CA HIS A 118 15.68 -9.48 -6.19
C HIS A 118 15.77 -8.30 -5.25
N LEU A 119 15.37 -8.51 -4.00
CA LEU A 119 15.51 -7.50 -2.96
C LEU A 119 17.00 -7.23 -2.67
N THR A 120 17.35 -5.98 -2.47
CA THR A 120 18.64 -5.58 -1.90
C THR A 120 18.57 -5.68 -0.37
N GLU A 121 19.68 -5.41 0.33
CA GLU A 121 19.65 -5.23 1.79
C GLU A 121 18.63 -4.16 2.22
N LYS A 122 18.56 -3.03 1.51
CA LYS A 122 17.54 -1.99 1.74
C LYS A 122 16.13 -2.51 1.49
N GLY A 123 15.94 -3.35 0.48
CA GLY A 123 14.65 -4.00 0.19
C GLY A 123 14.24 -4.99 1.27
N GLU A 124 15.16 -5.83 1.74
CA GLU A 124 14.93 -6.80 2.82
C GLU A 124 14.59 -6.10 4.15
N ALA A 125 15.24 -4.96 4.43
CA ALA A 125 14.95 -4.13 5.60
C ALA A 125 13.52 -3.53 5.61
N PHE A 126 12.77 -3.62 4.49
CA PHE A 126 11.37 -3.21 4.43
C PHE A 126 10.41 -4.21 5.08
N PHE A 127 10.86 -5.43 5.39
CA PHE A 127 9.99 -6.49 5.91
C PHE A 127 9.18 -6.11 7.16
N PRO A 128 9.75 -5.43 8.18
CA PRO A 128 8.97 -5.01 9.36
C PRO A 128 7.82 -4.05 9.02
N VAL A 129 8.00 -3.18 8.01
CA VAL A 129 6.92 -2.28 7.53
C VAL A 129 5.78 -3.11 6.92
N LEU A 130 6.11 -4.12 6.12
CA LEU A 130 5.11 -5.04 5.57
C LEU A 130 4.38 -5.81 6.67
N MET A 131 5.07 -6.23 7.73
CA MET A 131 4.45 -6.90 8.88
C MET A 131 3.53 -5.98 9.68
N ALA A 132 3.92 -4.72 9.89
CA ALA A 132 3.07 -3.72 10.53
C ALA A 132 1.80 -3.46 9.72
N LEU A 133 1.92 -3.32 8.39
CA LEU A 133 0.75 -3.15 7.52
C LEU A 133 -0.15 -4.39 7.52
N ARG A 134 0.44 -5.60 7.53
CA ARG A 134 -0.31 -6.85 7.67
C ARG A 134 -1.10 -6.88 8.97
N ALA A 135 -0.47 -6.52 10.10
CA ALA A 135 -1.13 -6.50 11.40
C ALA A 135 -2.32 -5.54 11.37
N TRP A 136 -2.13 -4.33 10.87
CA TRP A 136 -3.20 -3.34 10.71
C TRP A 136 -4.34 -3.86 9.83
N GLY A 137 -4.03 -4.47 8.69
CA GLY A 137 -5.04 -5.03 7.79
C GLY A 137 -5.81 -6.21 8.39
N GLU A 138 -5.14 -7.08 9.14
CA GLU A 138 -5.80 -8.19 9.86
C GLU A 138 -6.74 -7.67 10.96
N THR A 139 -6.43 -6.53 11.58
CA THR A 139 -7.28 -5.93 12.63
C THR A 139 -8.46 -5.14 12.06
N TRP A 140 -8.25 -4.35 11.00
CA TRP A 140 -9.21 -3.31 10.60
C TRP A 140 -9.86 -3.53 9.23
N CYS A 141 -9.27 -4.38 8.38
CA CYS A 141 -9.72 -4.52 6.98
C CYS A 141 -10.34 -5.88 6.67
N LYS A 142 -10.50 -6.76 7.66
CA LYS A 142 -11.04 -8.11 7.48
C LYS A 142 -12.34 -8.31 8.24
N SER A 143 -13.18 -9.19 7.70
CA SER A 143 -14.36 -9.65 8.43
C SER A 143 -13.92 -10.50 9.65
N PRO A 144 -14.61 -10.42 10.79
CA PRO A 144 -14.31 -11.26 11.96
C PRO A 144 -14.36 -12.77 11.70
N ARG A 145 -15.04 -13.20 10.62
CA ARG A 145 -15.16 -14.61 10.21
C ARG A 145 -14.08 -15.06 9.24
N GLU A 146 -13.22 -14.14 8.79
CA GLU A 146 -12.21 -14.42 7.79
C GLU A 146 -10.90 -14.90 8.44
N GLY A 147 -10.47 -16.11 8.11
CA GLY A 147 -9.18 -16.65 8.57
C GLY A 147 -7.97 -15.91 7.99
N ARG A 148 -6.79 -16.10 8.59
CA ARG A 148 -5.52 -15.51 8.12
C ARG A 148 -5.15 -16.03 6.71
N ALA A 149 -4.56 -15.17 5.89
CA ALA A 149 -4.02 -15.57 4.59
C ALA A 149 -2.65 -16.25 4.73
N MET A 150 -1.86 -15.80 5.71
CA MET A 150 -0.50 -16.25 6.01
C MET A 150 -0.33 -16.52 7.51
N SER A 151 0.32 -17.63 7.85
CA SER A 151 0.95 -17.86 9.15
C SER A 151 2.46 -17.63 9.04
N TYR A 152 3.08 -17.19 10.13
CA TYR A 152 4.53 -17.04 10.21
C TYR A 152 5.07 -17.71 11.47
N THR A 153 6.19 -18.40 11.31
CA THR A 153 6.98 -18.99 12.39
C THR A 153 8.28 -18.22 12.51
N HIS A 154 8.60 -17.77 13.73
CA HIS A 154 9.87 -17.14 14.03
C HIS A 154 10.91 -18.24 14.30
N LEU A 155 11.92 -18.33 13.43
CA LEU A 155 12.90 -19.41 13.43
C LEU A 155 13.77 -19.40 14.70
N VAL A 156 14.05 -18.24 15.27
CA VAL A 156 14.88 -18.12 16.48
C VAL A 156 14.23 -18.81 17.68
N CYS A 157 12.92 -18.66 17.87
CA CYS A 157 12.20 -19.27 19.01
C CYS A 157 11.38 -20.51 18.64
N GLY A 158 11.24 -20.83 17.36
CA GLY A 158 10.49 -21.96 16.83
C GLY A 158 8.97 -21.86 17.00
N LYS A 159 8.43 -20.70 17.38
CA LYS A 159 7.01 -20.50 17.70
C LYS A 159 6.32 -19.60 16.68
N PRO A 160 4.97 -19.61 16.61
CA PRO A 160 4.22 -18.64 15.82
C PRO A 160 4.62 -17.20 16.17
N ALA A 161 4.93 -16.40 15.15
CA ALA A 161 5.43 -15.05 15.32
C ALA A 161 4.33 -14.03 15.65
N GLY A 162 3.07 -14.32 15.31
CA GLY A 162 1.96 -13.39 15.52
C GLY A 162 1.71 -12.40 14.38
N LEU A 163 1.18 -11.22 14.71
CA LEU A 163 0.80 -10.13 13.82
C LEU A 163 1.62 -8.88 14.16
N GLY A 164 2.79 -8.71 13.56
CA GLY A 164 3.53 -7.47 13.69
C GLY A 164 5.04 -7.58 13.45
N PRO A 165 5.77 -6.48 13.68
CA PRO A 165 7.22 -6.42 13.51
C PRO A 165 8.00 -7.01 14.70
N VAL A 166 7.31 -7.50 15.73
CA VAL A 166 7.89 -8.16 16.91
C VAL A 166 7.20 -9.50 17.11
N CYS A 167 7.97 -10.52 17.48
CA CYS A 167 7.46 -11.85 17.74
C CYS A 167 6.64 -11.88 19.03
N GLU A 168 5.34 -12.19 18.95
CA GLU A 168 4.45 -12.29 20.12
C GLU A 168 4.88 -13.39 21.11
N SER A 169 5.63 -14.40 20.65
CA SER A 169 6.04 -15.53 21.48
C SER A 169 7.33 -15.31 22.29
N CYS A 170 8.21 -14.39 21.87
CA CYS A 170 9.51 -14.18 22.52
C CYS A 170 9.91 -12.71 22.72
N GLY A 171 9.18 -11.76 22.12
CA GLY A 171 9.45 -10.33 22.26
C GLY A 171 10.55 -9.78 21.36
N GLU A 172 11.26 -10.62 20.61
CA GLU A 172 12.33 -10.17 19.72
C GLU A 172 11.79 -9.60 18.39
N PRO A 173 12.47 -8.60 17.80
CA PRO A 173 12.16 -8.11 16.46
C PRO A 173 12.19 -9.23 15.41
N VAL A 174 11.27 -9.20 14.44
CA VAL A 174 11.29 -10.16 13.33
C VAL A 174 12.00 -9.59 12.12
N HIS A 175 13.02 -10.30 11.63
CA HIS A 175 13.66 -10.04 10.35
C HIS A 175 13.19 -11.05 9.31
N ARG A 176 13.28 -10.70 8.01
CA ARG A 176 12.86 -11.61 6.93
C ARG A 176 13.63 -12.93 6.98
N ALA A 177 14.92 -12.90 7.29
CA ALA A 177 15.80 -14.07 7.36
C ALA A 177 15.35 -15.08 8.43
N ASP A 178 14.76 -14.59 9.52
CA ASP A 178 14.37 -15.38 10.68
C ASP A 178 12.90 -15.80 10.65
N MET A 179 12.23 -15.64 9.50
CA MET A 179 10.80 -15.84 9.36
C MET A 179 10.49 -16.83 8.25
N VAL A 180 9.74 -17.88 8.59
CA VAL A 180 9.13 -18.77 7.60
C VAL A 180 7.65 -18.47 7.54
N GLY A 181 7.17 -18.13 6.34
CA GLY A 181 5.77 -17.84 6.07
C GLY A 181 5.11 -18.97 5.31
N GLU A 182 3.95 -19.41 5.77
CA GLU A 182 3.13 -20.43 5.12
C GLU A 182 1.80 -19.81 4.70
N ARG A 183 1.39 -20.10 3.46
CA ARG A 183 0.08 -19.70 2.94
C ARG A 183 -0.95 -20.69 3.43
N THR A 184 -2.11 -20.19 3.84
CA THR A 184 -3.23 -21.10 4.11
C THR A 184 -3.72 -21.74 2.81
N PRO A 185 -4.32 -22.94 2.85
CA PRO A 185 -4.81 -23.61 1.64
C PRO A 185 -5.80 -22.76 0.83
N LYS A 186 -6.63 -21.95 1.51
CA LYS A 186 -7.55 -21.02 0.85
C LYS A 186 -6.79 -19.96 0.06
N TYR A 187 -5.78 -19.34 0.67
CA TYR A 187 -5.01 -18.28 0.02
C TYR A 187 -4.09 -18.83 -1.08
N GLN A 188 -3.56 -20.04 -0.93
CA GLN A 188 -2.81 -20.70 -2.00
C GLN A 188 -3.69 -20.93 -3.23
N ARG A 189 -4.91 -21.47 -3.06
CA ARG A 189 -5.86 -21.65 -4.19
C ARG A 189 -6.20 -20.35 -4.90
N GLU A 190 -6.50 -19.28 -4.16
CA GLU A 190 -6.76 -17.95 -4.74
C GLU A 190 -5.58 -17.47 -5.61
N ARG A 191 -4.35 -17.71 -5.18
CA ARG A 191 -3.16 -17.33 -5.95
C ARG A 191 -2.97 -18.21 -7.19
N ASP A 192 -3.24 -19.50 -7.09
CA ASP A 192 -3.19 -20.42 -8.23
C ASP A 192 -4.23 -20.04 -9.27
N GLU A 193 -5.47 -19.73 -8.86
CA GLU A 193 -6.55 -19.25 -9.73
C GLU A 193 -6.15 -17.95 -10.46
N ARG A 194 -5.54 -16.99 -9.76
CA ARG A 194 -5.01 -15.76 -10.39
C ARG A 194 -3.94 -16.07 -11.43
N TRP A 195 -3.06 -17.02 -11.16
CA TRP A 195 -2.01 -17.42 -12.10
C TRP A 195 -2.57 -18.08 -13.34
N GLU A 196 -3.52 -19.00 -13.19
CA GLU A 196 -4.20 -19.64 -14.33
C GLU A 196 -4.98 -18.63 -15.17
N ALA A 197 -5.72 -17.72 -14.53
CA ALA A 197 -6.42 -16.64 -15.22
C ALA A 197 -5.46 -15.73 -15.99
N PHE A 198 -4.31 -15.39 -15.39
CA PHE A 198 -3.29 -14.57 -16.04
C PHE A 198 -2.73 -15.24 -17.31
N LYS A 199 -2.37 -16.52 -17.22
CA LYS A 199 -1.88 -17.28 -18.38
C LYS A 199 -2.92 -17.39 -19.50
N ALA A 200 -4.20 -17.51 -19.16
CA ALA A 200 -5.27 -17.61 -20.16
C ALA A 200 -5.47 -16.33 -20.99
N THR A 201 -4.96 -15.18 -20.50
CA THR A 201 -5.07 -13.87 -21.19
C THR A 201 -3.83 -13.49 -22.02
N ARG A 202 -2.84 -14.37 -22.10
CA ARG A 202 -1.49 -14.10 -22.63
C ARG A 202 -1.15 -14.90 -23.88
#